data_AF-A0A7S2I2K2-F1
#
_entry.id   AF-A0A7S2I2K2-F1
#
_cell.length_a   1.000
_cell.length_b   1.000
_cell.length_c   1.000
_cell.angle_alpha   90.00
_cell.angle_beta   90.00
_cell.angle_gamma   90.00
#
_symmetry.space_group_name_H-M   'P 1'
#
loop_
_entity.id
_entity.type
_entity.pdbx_description
1 polymer ?
#
loop_
_entity_poly.entity_id
_entity_poly.type
_entity_poly.pdbx_seq_one_letter_code
_entity_poly.pdbx_strand_id
1 'polypeptide(L)'
;WITCEITPRFPIGLLQIAIKVTLEPPAGLKAGIFRTYSTMVTQELLDKIDHERWRTLVFVQAFLHSIVQERRKFGPIGWCVPYEYNNSDLDACLQFLEKHVSVTVMVGQPVSWVTVQYMVAEAQYGGRITDDLDRELFNTYTAKWFCEDIFKPAFTFNNYTADYNYKIPEGLEIQQYREGIETIPPVDSPLIFGLHPNADLTYRLKEASEMIATIMETQPKDSGGAGGKSMDDIVKEQALDLLGKMPPDFVEEIFRAQIVKLKGPPGTPDKGFGAPLNIFLFQELQRLQNIIAIVRSNLKNVAMAIDGTVVMTTDLLEDLGSIFDARVPRRWTNDASGAEISWLLPNLGG
;
A
#
# COMPACT_ATOMS: atom_id res chain seq x y z
N TRP A 1 15.42 27.19 10.84
CA TRP A 1 15.05 25.96 10.12
C TRP A 1 14.73 24.90 11.14
N ILE A 2 13.49 24.39 11.14
CA ILE A 2 13.04 23.31 12.03
C ILE A 2 12.79 22.12 11.11
N THR A 3 13.46 21.00 11.38
CA THR A 3 13.28 19.75 10.63
C THR A 3 12.58 18.76 11.55
N CYS A 4 11.41 18.28 11.15
CA CYS A 4 10.64 17.31 11.91
C CYS A 4 9.86 16.39 10.96
N GLU A 5 9.61 15.16 11.40
CA GLU A 5 8.64 14.29 10.76
C GLU A 5 7.20 14.78 11.02
N ILE A 6 6.29 14.40 10.14
CA ILE A 6 4.88 14.73 10.26
C ILE A 6 4.33 14.04 11.52
N THR A 7 3.71 14.82 12.42
CA THR A 7 3.09 14.28 13.63
C THR A 7 1.81 15.06 13.97
N PRO A 8 0.71 14.37 14.32
CA PRO A 8 -0.53 15.03 14.72
C PRO A 8 -0.39 15.82 16.04
N ARG A 9 0.70 15.60 16.77
CA ARG A 9 1.04 16.31 18.02
C ARG A 9 1.81 17.61 17.78
N PHE A 10 2.09 17.97 16.53
CA PHE A 10 2.84 19.18 16.22
C PHE A 10 1.99 20.43 16.53
N PRO A 11 2.55 21.47 17.18
CA PRO A 11 1.76 22.64 17.57
C PRO A 11 1.16 23.38 16.37
N ILE A 12 -0.16 23.48 16.31
CA ILE A 12 -0.90 24.11 15.19
C ILE A 12 -0.51 25.58 15.03
N GLY A 13 -0.35 26.32 16.13
CA GLY A 13 0.06 27.73 16.06
C GLY A 13 1.42 27.93 15.39
N LEU A 14 2.40 27.06 15.68
CA LEU A 14 3.71 27.09 15.02
C LEU A 14 3.61 26.66 13.56
N LEU A 15 2.79 25.65 13.26
CA LEU A 15 2.52 25.22 11.91
C LEU A 15 1.93 26.37 11.09
N GLN A 16 0.94 27.11 11.60
CA GLN A 16 0.29 28.19 10.86
C GLN A 16 1.25 29.32 10.49
N ILE A 17 2.14 29.74 11.41
CA ILE A 17 3.09 30.85 11.17
C ILE A 17 4.32 30.46 10.34
N ALA A 18 4.67 29.18 10.27
CA ALA A 18 5.86 28.73 9.57
C ALA A 18 5.65 28.66 8.05
N ILE A 19 6.74 28.85 7.30
CA ILE A 19 6.82 28.42 5.89
C ILE A 19 7.12 26.92 5.89
N LYS A 20 6.30 26.13 5.20
CA LYS A 20 6.42 24.67 5.15
C LYS A 20 7.16 24.29 3.88
N VAL A 21 8.19 23.47 4.03
CA VAL A 21 8.93 22.88 2.92
C VAL A 21 8.91 21.37 3.14
N THR A 22 8.27 20.64 2.23
CA THR A 22 8.26 19.19 2.24
C THR A 22 9.36 18.66 1.31
N LEU A 23 10.03 17.59 1.75
CA LEU A 23 11.02 16.86 0.96
C LEU A 23 10.42 15.49 0.65
N GLU A 24 9.89 15.34 -0.55
CA GLU A 24 9.41 14.06 -1.04
C GLU A 24 10.51 13.37 -1.85
N PRO A 25 10.67 12.04 -1.73
CA PRO A 25 11.57 11.32 -2.61
C PRO A 25 11.11 11.50 -4.06
N PRO A 26 12.05 11.59 -5.02
CA PRO A 26 11.70 11.73 -6.42
C PRO A 26 10.92 10.49 -6.87
N ALA A 27 9.75 10.72 -7.46
CA ALA A 27 8.89 9.65 -7.96
C ALA A 27 9.37 9.18 -9.34
N GLY A 28 9.40 7.85 -9.51
CA GLY A 28 9.67 7.17 -10.75
C GLY A 28 11.07 6.55 -10.82
N LEU A 29 11.17 5.46 -11.58
CA LEU A 29 12.38 4.64 -11.70
C LEU A 29 13.56 5.47 -12.21
N LYS A 30 13.33 6.29 -13.25
CA LYS A 30 14.34 7.21 -13.78
C LYS A 30 14.91 8.11 -12.69
N ALA A 31 14.04 8.73 -11.92
CA ALA A 31 14.42 9.73 -10.93
C ALA A 31 15.11 9.08 -9.71
N GLY A 32 14.69 7.87 -9.32
CA GLY A 32 15.36 7.06 -8.29
C GLY A 32 16.78 6.67 -8.68
N ILE A 33 16.99 6.17 -9.91
CA ILE A 33 18.33 5.80 -10.40
C ILE A 33 19.19 7.06 -10.57
N PHE A 34 18.65 8.13 -11.15
CA PHE A 34 19.37 9.38 -11.34
C PHE A 34 19.83 9.98 -10.01
N ARG A 35 18.97 9.96 -8.98
CA ARG A 35 19.33 10.37 -7.62
C ARG A 35 20.51 9.53 -7.11
N THR A 36 20.44 8.22 -7.24
CA THR A 36 21.51 7.30 -6.82
C THR A 36 22.84 7.62 -7.49
N TYR A 37 22.83 7.89 -8.80
CA TYR A 37 24.00 8.31 -9.59
C TYR A 37 24.42 9.77 -9.41
N SER A 38 23.66 10.55 -8.66
CA SER A 38 23.99 11.94 -8.30
C SER A 38 24.54 12.04 -6.88
N THR A 39 24.09 11.19 -5.96
CA THR A 39 24.39 11.31 -4.53
C THR A 39 25.33 10.23 -4.00
N MET A 40 25.19 8.98 -4.45
CA MET A 40 25.89 7.84 -3.85
C MET A 40 26.97 7.25 -4.77
N VAL A 41 26.65 7.02 -6.03
CA VAL A 41 27.62 6.49 -6.99
C VAL A 41 28.51 7.63 -7.47
N THR A 42 29.80 7.53 -7.18
CA THR A 42 30.83 8.48 -7.62
C THR A 42 31.73 7.83 -8.68
N GLN A 43 32.49 8.65 -9.42
CA GLN A 43 33.51 8.13 -10.33
C GLN A 43 34.52 7.25 -9.58
N GLU A 44 34.91 7.64 -8.37
CA GLU A 44 35.80 6.85 -7.51
C GLU A 44 35.22 5.46 -7.20
N LEU A 45 33.90 5.36 -6.97
CA LEU A 45 33.26 4.06 -6.77
C LEU A 45 33.31 3.21 -8.05
N LEU A 46 33.06 3.81 -9.22
CA LEU A 46 33.09 3.10 -10.50
C LEU A 46 34.49 2.60 -10.87
N ASP A 47 35.53 3.35 -10.49
CA ASP A 47 36.94 3.04 -10.79
C ASP A 47 37.63 2.23 -9.68
N LYS A 48 36.91 1.91 -8.60
CA LYS A 48 37.46 1.19 -7.45
C LYS A 48 37.98 -0.20 -7.79
N ILE A 49 37.34 -0.86 -8.75
CA ILE A 49 37.76 -2.16 -9.28
C ILE A 49 37.98 -1.99 -10.78
N ASP A 50 39.21 -2.25 -11.22
CA ASP A 50 39.58 -2.23 -12.64
C ASP A 50 39.08 -3.48 -13.38
N HIS A 51 37.75 -3.61 -13.44
CA HIS A 51 37.08 -4.74 -14.09
C HIS A 51 35.74 -4.29 -14.67
N GLU A 52 35.47 -4.58 -15.94
CA GLU A 52 34.24 -4.14 -16.64
C GLU A 52 32.96 -4.58 -15.92
N ARG A 53 32.94 -5.83 -15.42
CA ARG A 53 31.83 -6.40 -14.64
C ARG A 53 31.44 -5.57 -13.41
N TRP A 54 32.36 -4.85 -12.77
CA TRP A 54 32.07 -4.09 -11.55
C TRP A 54 31.05 -2.98 -11.80
N ARG A 55 31.25 -2.19 -12.87
CA ARG A 55 30.37 -1.06 -13.20
C ARG A 55 28.96 -1.51 -13.56
N THR A 56 28.84 -2.64 -14.28
CA THR A 56 27.57 -3.31 -14.57
C THR A 56 26.83 -3.70 -13.28
N LEU A 57 27.53 -4.31 -12.31
CA LEU A 57 26.94 -4.72 -11.05
C LEU A 57 26.47 -3.53 -10.19
N VAL A 58 27.23 -2.42 -10.19
CA VAL A 58 26.80 -1.17 -9.53
C VAL A 58 25.49 -0.66 -10.13
N PHE A 59 25.38 -0.66 -11.47
CA PHE A 59 24.14 -0.24 -12.13
C PHE A 59 22.97 -1.18 -11.82
N VAL A 60 23.18 -2.49 -11.89
CA VAL A 60 22.15 -3.50 -11.55
C VAL A 60 21.66 -3.35 -10.11
N GLN A 61 22.56 -3.10 -9.17
CA GLN A 61 22.20 -2.89 -7.77
C GLN A 61 21.42 -1.57 -7.57
N ALA A 62 21.82 -0.48 -8.23
CA ALA A 62 21.09 0.79 -8.20
C ALA A 62 19.69 0.68 -8.85
N PHE A 63 19.60 -0.10 -9.93
CA PHE A 63 18.35 -0.41 -10.61
C PHE A 63 17.41 -1.20 -9.70
N LEU A 64 17.90 -2.29 -9.09
CA LEU A 64 17.12 -3.09 -8.12
C LEU A 64 16.65 -2.24 -6.94
N HIS A 65 17.51 -1.40 -6.37
CA HIS A 65 17.12 -0.50 -5.28
C HIS A 65 15.96 0.43 -5.66
N SER A 66 16.03 1.02 -6.86
CA SER A 66 14.98 1.91 -7.36
C SER A 66 13.68 1.15 -7.66
N ILE A 67 13.75 -0.09 -8.17
CA ILE A 67 12.58 -0.96 -8.38
C ILE A 67 11.87 -1.22 -7.07
N VAL A 68 12.61 -1.59 -6.02
CA VAL A 68 12.03 -1.95 -4.73
C VAL A 68 11.32 -0.75 -4.10
N GLN A 69 11.93 0.43 -4.17
CA GLN A 69 11.34 1.68 -3.68
C GLN A 69 10.05 2.02 -4.44
N GLU A 70 10.11 2.04 -5.77
CA GLU A 70 8.98 2.43 -6.61
C GLU A 70 7.83 1.42 -6.57
N ARG A 71 8.13 0.14 -6.41
CA ARG A 71 7.11 -0.92 -6.34
C ARG A 71 6.15 -0.74 -5.17
N ARG A 72 6.56 -0.05 -4.09
CA ARG A 72 5.71 0.28 -2.93
C ARG A 72 4.45 1.06 -3.31
N LYS A 73 4.47 1.84 -4.40
CA LYS A 73 3.32 2.65 -4.82
C LYS A 73 2.09 1.82 -5.21
N PHE A 74 2.29 0.57 -5.62
CA PHE A 74 1.21 -0.34 -6.01
C PHE A 74 0.50 -1.02 -4.83
N GLY A 75 0.83 -0.65 -3.59
CA GLY A 75 0.19 -1.20 -2.38
C GLY A 75 0.35 -2.73 -2.30
N PRO A 76 -0.68 -3.48 -1.87
CA PRO A 76 -0.62 -4.94 -1.69
C PRO A 76 -0.28 -5.74 -2.94
N ILE A 77 -0.50 -5.19 -4.14
CA ILE A 77 -0.13 -5.84 -5.41
C ILE A 77 1.38 -5.71 -5.68
N GLY A 78 1.99 -4.64 -5.16
CA GLY A 78 3.44 -4.45 -5.17
C GLY A 78 4.12 -5.27 -4.07
N TRP A 79 3.81 -4.94 -2.83
CA TRP A 79 4.33 -5.59 -1.62
C TRP A 79 3.16 -5.83 -0.65
N CYS A 80 3.08 -7.01 -0.04
CA CYS A 80 2.08 -7.28 0.98
C CYS A 80 2.26 -6.35 2.18
N VAL A 81 3.51 -6.08 2.58
CA VAL A 81 3.85 -5.10 3.63
C VAL A 81 4.67 -3.95 3.04
N PRO A 82 4.38 -2.68 3.37
CA PRO A 82 5.07 -1.52 2.80
C PRO A 82 6.46 -1.30 3.43
N TYR A 83 7.44 -2.10 3.04
CA TYR A 83 8.83 -1.97 3.51
C TYR A 83 9.47 -0.65 3.08
N GLU A 84 10.27 -0.07 3.97
CA GLU A 84 11.05 1.14 3.68
C GLU A 84 12.53 0.80 3.57
N TYR A 85 13.07 1.04 2.38
CA TYR A 85 14.49 0.87 2.05
C TYR A 85 15.15 2.21 1.81
N ASN A 86 16.31 2.39 2.41
CA ASN A 86 17.05 3.65 2.42
C ASN A 86 18.43 3.48 1.77
N ASN A 87 19.19 4.57 1.71
CA ASN A 87 20.52 4.59 1.13
C ASN A 87 21.52 3.69 1.87
N SER A 88 21.33 3.41 3.16
CA SER A 88 22.21 2.49 3.91
C SER A 88 22.06 1.04 3.46
N ASP A 89 20.85 0.61 3.07
CA ASP A 89 20.63 -0.74 2.54
C ASP A 89 21.33 -0.91 1.17
N LEU A 90 21.31 0.15 0.35
CA LEU A 90 22.06 0.21 -0.92
C LEU A 90 23.58 0.20 -0.69
N ASP A 91 24.08 1.06 0.20
CA ASP A 91 25.50 1.16 0.52
C ASP A 91 26.07 -0.16 1.04
N ALA A 92 25.35 -0.82 1.96
CA ALA A 92 25.76 -2.12 2.50
C ALA A 92 25.88 -3.20 1.39
N CYS A 93 24.96 -3.20 0.42
CA CYS A 93 25.03 -4.11 -0.73
C CYS A 93 26.19 -3.78 -1.66
N LEU A 94 26.44 -2.49 -1.96
CA LEU A 94 27.56 -2.07 -2.80
C LEU A 94 28.90 -2.43 -2.16
N GLN A 95 29.06 -2.23 -0.85
CA GLN A 95 30.26 -2.64 -0.11
C GLN A 95 30.47 -4.16 -0.12
N PHE A 96 29.39 -4.94 -0.01
CA PHE A 96 29.47 -6.39 -0.15
C PHE A 96 29.91 -6.79 -1.56
N LEU A 97 29.26 -6.26 -2.60
CA LEU A 97 29.60 -6.54 -4.00
C LEU A 97 31.04 -6.17 -4.30
N GLU A 98 31.51 -5.02 -3.79
CA GLU A 98 32.88 -4.56 -3.95
C GLU A 98 33.88 -5.59 -3.41
N LYS A 99 33.68 -6.02 -2.15
CA LYS A 99 34.55 -7.01 -1.51
C LYS A 99 34.52 -8.35 -2.25
N HIS A 100 33.32 -8.80 -2.63
CA HIS A 100 33.16 -10.07 -3.33
C HIS A 100 33.86 -10.05 -4.69
N VAL A 101 33.59 -9.03 -5.51
CA VAL A 101 34.19 -8.89 -6.85
C VAL A 101 35.71 -8.74 -6.73
N SER A 102 36.21 -7.90 -5.82
CA SER A 102 37.66 -7.71 -5.62
C SER A 102 38.39 -9.02 -5.32
N VAL A 103 37.82 -9.86 -4.45
CA VAL A 103 38.37 -11.19 -4.12
C VAL A 103 38.31 -12.12 -5.33
N THR A 104 37.17 -12.16 -6.05
CA THR A 104 37.03 -13.04 -7.22
C THR A 104 38.01 -12.68 -8.34
N VAL A 105 38.24 -11.39 -8.59
CA VAL A 105 39.21 -10.90 -9.57
C VAL A 105 40.64 -11.24 -9.15
N MET A 106 40.99 -11.04 -7.87
CA MET A 106 42.33 -11.34 -7.34
C MET A 106 42.67 -12.84 -7.44
N VAL A 107 41.69 -13.71 -7.19
CA VAL A 107 41.87 -15.17 -7.21
C VAL A 107 41.65 -15.76 -8.62
N GLY A 108 41.14 -14.96 -9.57
CA GLY A 108 40.82 -15.41 -10.92
C GLY A 108 39.64 -16.37 -11.00
N GLN A 109 38.69 -16.26 -10.06
CA GLN A 109 37.48 -17.08 -10.01
C GLN A 109 36.27 -16.33 -10.56
N PRO A 110 35.27 -17.03 -11.13
CA PRO A 110 34.02 -16.40 -11.52
C PRO A 110 33.21 -15.94 -10.30
N VAL A 111 32.35 -14.95 -10.51
CA VAL A 111 31.42 -14.45 -9.48
C VAL A 111 30.47 -15.57 -9.06
N SER A 112 30.32 -15.77 -7.74
CA SER A 112 29.37 -16.75 -7.21
C SER A 112 27.97 -16.15 -7.14
N TRP A 113 27.15 -16.39 -8.16
CA TRP A 113 25.79 -15.87 -8.23
C TRP A 113 24.92 -16.30 -7.06
N VAL A 114 25.05 -17.54 -6.61
CA VAL A 114 24.32 -18.03 -5.43
C VAL A 114 24.67 -17.21 -4.18
N THR A 115 25.95 -16.85 -4.01
CA THR A 115 26.39 -16.02 -2.89
C THR A 115 25.87 -14.59 -3.02
N VAL A 116 25.94 -14.00 -4.22
CA VAL A 116 25.45 -12.64 -4.47
C VAL A 116 23.94 -12.55 -4.24
N GLN A 117 23.17 -13.47 -4.82
CA GLN A 117 21.72 -13.55 -4.68
C GLN A 117 21.34 -13.71 -3.21
N TYR A 118 21.95 -14.67 -2.49
CA TYR A 118 21.67 -14.87 -1.06
C TYR A 118 21.99 -13.61 -0.23
N MET A 119 23.15 -12.98 -0.46
CA MET A 119 23.55 -11.82 0.32
C MET A 119 22.66 -10.62 0.08
N VAL A 120 22.28 -10.34 -1.17
CA VAL A 120 21.37 -9.23 -1.48
C VAL A 120 19.94 -9.56 -1.01
N ALA A 121 19.44 -10.75 -1.35
CA ALA A 121 18.06 -11.15 -1.16
C ALA A 121 17.68 -11.48 0.27
N GLU A 122 18.49 -12.30 0.95
CA GLU A 122 18.19 -12.83 2.28
C GLU A 122 18.87 -12.02 3.39
N ALA A 123 20.14 -11.66 3.20
CA ALA A 123 20.92 -11.03 4.27
C ALA A 123 20.71 -9.51 4.40
N GLN A 124 20.80 -8.77 3.29
CA GLN A 124 20.77 -7.31 3.31
C GLN A 124 19.34 -6.76 3.30
N TYR A 125 18.64 -6.91 2.18
CA TYR A 125 17.26 -6.44 2.05
C TYR A 125 16.28 -7.40 2.75
N GLY A 126 16.51 -8.72 2.66
CA GLY A 126 15.65 -9.76 3.23
C GLY A 126 15.48 -9.71 4.74
N GLY A 127 16.44 -9.13 5.48
CA GLY A 127 16.33 -8.93 6.92
C GLY A 127 15.15 -8.04 7.34
N ARG A 128 14.60 -7.25 6.41
CA ARG A 128 13.38 -6.43 6.62
C ARG A 128 12.10 -7.11 6.16
N ILE A 129 12.21 -8.13 5.31
CA ILE A 129 11.05 -8.79 4.69
C ILE A 129 10.47 -9.79 5.67
N THR A 130 9.23 -9.51 6.12
CA THR A 130 8.52 -10.32 7.11
C THR A 130 7.57 -11.33 6.50
N ASP A 131 7.07 -11.07 5.29
CA ASP A 131 6.13 -11.93 4.57
C ASP A 131 6.85 -12.90 3.62
N ASP A 132 6.39 -14.15 3.56
CA ASP A 132 7.05 -15.20 2.78
C ASP A 132 6.83 -15.03 1.26
N LEU A 133 5.69 -14.48 0.82
CA LEU A 133 5.43 -14.20 -0.60
C LEU A 133 6.27 -13.01 -1.06
N ASP A 134 6.40 -11.98 -0.23
CA ASP A 134 7.30 -10.86 -0.48
C ASP A 134 8.77 -11.34 -0.58
N ARG A 135 9.17 -12.33 0.23
CA ARG A 135 10.51 -12.92 0.17
C ARG A 135 10.73 -13.69 -1.13
N GLU A 136 9.76 -14.51 -1.54
CA GLU A 136 9.81 -15.24 -2.82
C GLU A 136 9.89 -14.29 -4.03
N LEU A 137 9.11 -13.21 -4.00
CA LEU A 137 9.14 -12.16 -5.00
C LEU A 137 10.53 -11.50 -5.08
N PHE A 138 11.12 -11.15 -3.95
CA PHE A 138 12.42 -10.50 -3.93
C PHE A 138 13.55 -11.44 -4.39
N ASN A 139 13.50 -12.71 -3.99
CA ASN A 139 14.37 -13.76 -4.50
C ASN A 139 14.26 -13.93 -6.02
N THR A 140 13.05 -13.78 -6.57
CA THR A 140 12.84 -13.85 -8.03
C THR A 140 13.52 -12.69 -8.76
N TYR A 141 13.46 -11.47 -8.23
CA TYR A 141 14.18 -10.33 -8.81
C TYR A 141 15.69 -10.54 -8.80
N THR A 142 16.24 -10.94 -7.66
CA THR A 142 17.68 -11.13 -7.52
C THR A 142 18.17 -12.29 -8.39
N ALA A 143 17.41 -13.38 -8.52
CA ALA A 143 17.73 -14.47 -9.42
C ALA A 143 17.74 -14.02 -10.90
N LYS A 144 16.79 -13.18 -11.31
CA LYS A 144 16.67 -12.68 -12.68
C LYS A 144 17.76 -11.67 -13.04
N TRP A 145 18.17 -10.81 -12.11
CA TRP A 145 19.07 -9.69 -12.40
C TRP A 145 20.50 -9.88 -11.89
N PHE A 146 20.77 -10.77 -10.94
CA PHE A 146 22.13 -11.17 -10.58
C PHE A 146 22.45 -12.53 -11.19
N CYS A 147 22.69 -12.54 -12.49
CA CYS A 147 23.09 -13.72 -13.24
C CYS A 147 24.10 -13.33 -14.35
N GLU A 148 24.76 -14.32 -14.97
CA GLU A 148 25.77 -14.06 -16.01
C GLU A 148 25.20 -13.34 -17.25
N ASP A 149 23.88 -13.40 -17.45
CA ASP A 149 23.21 -12.80 -18.61
C ASP A 149 23.31 -11.28 -18.63
N ILE A 150 23.52 -10.61 -17.48
CA ILE A 150 23.65 -9.15 -17.41
C ILE A 150 24.87 -8.60 -18.17
N PHE A 151 25.86 -9.44 -18.42
CA PHE A 151 27.06 -9.06 -19.17
C PHE A 151 26.90 -9.24 -20.68
N LYS A 152 25.75 -9.74 -21.15
CA LYS A 152 25.47 -9.88 -22.59
C LYS A 152 25.08 -8.51 -23.18
N PRO A 153 25.57 -8.14 -24.37
CA PRO A 153 25.28 -6.82 -24.98
C PRO A 153 23.80 -6.62 -25.36
N ALA A 154 23.04 -7.71 -25.48
CA ALA A 154 21.60 -7.68 -25.75
C ALA A 154 20.74 -7.77 -24.48
N PHE A 155 21.34 -7.69 -23.28
CA PHE A 155 20.61 -7.77 -22.02
C PHE A 155 19.72 -6.56 -21.80
N THR A 156 18.49 -6.83 -21.38
CA THR A 156 17.49 -5.84 -20.99
C THR A 156 16.77 -6.33 -19.73
N PHE A 157 16.47 -5.43 -18.80
CA PHE A 157 15.80 -5.81 -17.53
C PHE A 157 14.37 -6.33 -17.75
N ASN A 158 13.74 -5.88 -18.84
CA ASN A 158 12.47 -6.36 -19.38
C ASN A 158 12.62 -6.75 -20.85
N ASN A 159 11.81 -7.73 -21.30
CA ASN A 159 11.83 -8.24 -22.67
C ASN A 159 10.42 -8.16 -23.28
N TYR A 160 9.82 -6.97 -23.26
CA TYR A 160 8.49 -6.74 -23.84
C TYR A 160 8.63 -5.96 -25.14
N THR A 161 8.16 -6.54 -26.25
CA THR A 161 8.28 -5.93 -27.59
C THR A 161 7.51 -4.62 -27.74
N ALA A 162 6.49 -4.39 -26.91
CA ALA A 162 5.64 -3.21 -26.95
C ALA A 162 6.01 -2.13 -25.90
N ASP A 163 7.12 -2.31 -25.17
CA ASP A 163 7.52 -1.42 -24.06
C ASP A 163 8.96 -0.91 -24.23
N TYR A 164 9.32 0.12 -23.47
CA TYR A 164 10.70 0.59 -23.40
C TYR A 164 11.58 -0.48 -22.77
N ASN A 165 12.63 -0.88 -23.46
CA ASN A 165 13.57 -1.87 -22.96
C ASN A 165 14.69 -1.20 -22.17
N TYR A 166 14.73 -1.46 -20.86
CA TYR A 166 15.72 -0.89 -19.95
C TYR A 166 17.06 -1.61 -20.15
N LYS A 167 18.06 -0.88 -20.60
CA LYS A 167 19.42 -1.38 -20.85
C LYS A 167 20.39 -0.83 -19.80
N ILE A 168 21.50 -1.53 -19.64
CA ILE A 168 22.62 -1.05 -18.84
C ILE A 168 23.45 -0.10 -19.72
N PRO A 169 23.67 1.17 -19.32
CA PRO A 169 24.53 2.08 -20.07
C PRO A 169 25.97 1.54 -20.13
N GLU A 170 26.59 1.62 -21.30
CA GLU A 170 28.00 1.28 -21.49
C GLU A 170 28.85 2.53 -21.37
N GLY A 171 29.83 2.51 -20.47
CA GLY A 171 30.69 3.65 -20.23
C GLY A 171 31.67 3.45 -19.07
N LEU A 172 32.74 4.25 -19.09
CA LEU A 172 33.72 4.33 -18.02
C LEU A 172 33.44 5.52 -17.09
N GLU A 173 32.89 6.60 -17.65
CA GLU A 173 32.62 7.82 -16.92
C GLU A 173 31.18 7.86 -16.39
N ILE A 174 31.01 8.36 -15.18
CA ILE A 174 29.72 8.57 -14.52
C ILE A 174 28.74 9.39 -15.38
N GLN A 175 29.27 10.32 -16.17
CA GLN A 175 28.46 11.17 -17.05
C GLN A 175 27.74 10.35 -18.13
N GLN A 176 28.38 9.30 -18.66
CA GLN A 176 27.78 8.39 -19.65
C GLN A 176 26.61 7.60 -19.04
N TYR A 177 26.74 7.19 -17.77
CA TYR A 177 25.63 6.56 -17.05
C TYR A 177 24.47 7.53 -16.85
N ARG A 178 24.75 8.80 -16.48
CA ARG A 178 23.72 9.83 -16.32
C ARG A 178 22.97 10.10 -17.62
N GLU A 179 23.69 10.24 -18.72
CA GLU A 179 23.11 10.40 -20.06
C GLU A 179 22.26 9.18 -20.45
N GLY A 180 22.73 7.97 -20.16
CA GLY A 180 21.95 6.75 -20.35
C GLY A 180 20.65 6.74 -19.55
N ILE A 181 20.69 7.14 -18.27
CA ILE A 181 19.51 7.26 -17.40
C ILE A 181 18.55 8.33 -17.93
N GLU A 182 19.06 9.42 -18.51
CA GLU A 182 18.23 10.47 -19.11
C GLU A 182 17.39 9.97 -20.30
N THR A 183 17.82 8.91 -20.98
CA THR A 183 17.03 8.28 -22.06
C THR A 183 15.81 7.49 -21.56
N ILE A 184 15.77 7.17 -20.26
CA ILE A 184 14.64 6.43 -19.67
C ILE A 184 13.38 7.32 -19.71
N PRO A 185 12.21 6.76 -20.06
CA PRO A 185 10.94 7.48 -19.99
C PRO A 185 10.66 8.02 -18.59
N PRO A 186 10.02 9.20 -18.47
CA PRO A 186 9.64 9.75 -17.16
C PRO A 186 8.46 9.02 -16.52
N VAL A 187 7.67 8.30 -17.31
CA VAL A 187 6.53 7.50 -16.84
C VAL A 187 6.90 6.03 -16.94
N ASP A 188 6.89 5.35 -15.81
CA ASP A 188 7.24 3.93 -15.74
C ASP A 188 6.05 3.05 -16.11
N SER A 189 6.30 2.02 -16.92
CA SER A 189 5.34 0.96 -17.19
C SER A 189 5.30 -0.03 -16.03
N PRO A 190 4.12 -0.48 -15.54
CA PRO A 190 4.02 -1.52 -14.51
C PRO A 190 4.78 -2.81 -14.84
N LEU A 191 4.99 -3.08 -16.13
CA LEU A 191 5.68 -4.26 -16.63
C LEU A 191 7.14 -4.35 -16.18
N ILE A 192 7.83 -3.23 -15.95
CA ILE A 192 9.22 -3.27 -15.44
C ILE A 192 9.28 -3.78 -14.00
N PHE A 193 8.22 -3.53 -13.23
CA PHE A 193 8.02 -4.13 -11.93
C PHE A 193 7.49 -5.57 -12.08
N GLY A 194 7.22 -6.10 -13.27
CA GLY A 194 6.60 -7.43 -13.40
C GLY A 194 5.14 -7.45 -12.95
N LEU A 195 4.47 -6.29 -13.00
CA LEU A 195 3.04 -6.16 -12.77
C LEU A 195 2.29 -6.05 -14.10
N HIS A 196 1.03 -6.51 -14.11
CA HIS A 196 0.15 -6.31 -15.24
C HIS A 196 -0.15 -4.81 -15.44
N PRO A 197 -0.35 -4.30 -16.68
CA PRO A 197 -0.68 -2.89 -16.92
C PRO A 197 -1.87 -2.34 -16.12
N ASN A 198 -2.82 -3.20 -15.74
CA ASN A 198 -3.95 -2.83 -14.86
C ASN A 198 -3.52 -2.32 -13.48
N ALA A 199 -2.30 -2.63 -13.02
CA ALA A 199 -1.78 -2.10 -11.77
C ALA A 199 -1.65 -0.56 -11.80
N ASP A 200 -1.36 0.02 -12.97
CA ASP A 200 -1.36 1.49 -13.14
C ASP A 200 -2.76 2.07 -12.93
N LEU A 201 -3.80 1.40 -13.44
CA LEU A 201 -5.18 1.83 -13.25
C LEU A 201 -5.55 1.81 -11.76
N THR A 202 -5.23 0.73 -11.04
CA THR A 202 -5.50 0.63 -9.60
C THR A 202 -4.77 1.71 -8.81
N TYR A 203 -3.50 1.96 -9.13
CA TYR A 203 -2.71 3.02 -8.51
C TYR A 203 -3.32 4.41 -8.74
N ARG A 204 -3.63 4.76 -9.99
CA ARG A 204 -4.23 6.05 -10.34
C ARG A 204 -5.62 6.24 -9.74
N LEU A 205 -6.43 5.18 -9.68
CA LEU A 205 -7.74 5.23 -9.03
C LEU A 205 -7.59 5.53 -7.54
N LYS A 206 -6.61 4.92 -6.87
CA LYS A 206 -6.32 5.19 -5.46
C LYS A 206 -5.89 6.64 -5.25
N GLU A 207 -4.94 7.14 -6.02
CA GLU A 207 -4.51 8.56 -5.94
C GLU A 207 -5.67 9.52 -6.20
N ALA A 208 -6.53 9.23 -7.19
CA ALA A 208 -7.70 10.04 -7.49
C ALA A 208 -8.70 10.02 -6.31
N SER A 209 -8.94 8.85 -5.71
CA SER A 209 -9.80 8.73 -4.52
C SER A 209 -9.24 9.49 -3.32
N GLU A 210 -7.94 9.42 -3.05
CA GLU A 210 -7.27 10.17 -1.98
C GLU A 210 -7.35 11.69 -2.22
N MET A 211 -7.16 12.12 -3.47
CA MET A 211 -7.32 13.52 -3.87
C MET A 211 -8.75 14.02 -3.66
N ILE A 212 -9.75 13.26 -4.11
CA ILE A 212 -11.17 13.60 -3.92
C ILE A 212 -11.51 13.64 -2.42
N ALA A 213 -11.04 12.67 -1.63
CA ALA A 213 -11.25 12.65 -0.19
C ALA A 213 -10.66 13.90 0.49
N THR A 214 -9.46 14.30 0.09
CA THR A 214 -8.80 15.52 0.58
C THR A 214 -9.60 16.77 0.19
N ILE A 215 -10.11 16.84 -1.05
CA ILE A 215 -10.96 17.95 -1.51
C ILE A 215 -12.23 18.04 -0.65
N MET A 216 -12.92 16.92 -0.41
CA MET A 216 -14.11 16.87 0.45
C MET A 216 -13.81 17.36 1.87
N GLU A 217 -12.67 16.97 2.44
CA GLU A 217 -12.27 17.38 3.80
C GLU A 217 -11.95 18.88 3.90
N THR A 218 -11.49 19.50 2.81
CA THR A 218 -11.24 20.94 2.75
C THR A 218 -12.47 21.80 2.45
N GLN A 219 -13.60 21.19 2.07
CA GLN A 219 -14.81 21.92 1.71
C GLN A 219 -15.43 22.59 2.96
N PRO A 220 -15.79 23.89 2.90
CA PRO A 220 -16.43 24.56 4.04
C PRO A 220 -17.79 23.93 4.34
N LYS A 221 -17.91 23.32 5.53
CA LYS A 221 -19.14 22.64 5.98
C LYS A 221 -20.29 23.60 6.34
N ASP A 222 -20.00 24.90 6.46
CA ASP A 222 -20.97 25.94 6.84
C ASP A 222 -21.60 26.71 5.66
N SER A 223 -21.30 26.40 4.40
CA SER A 223 -21.84 27.17 3.26
C SER A 223 -23.23 26.69 2.82
N GLY A 224 -24.21 26.80 3.70
CA GLY A 224 -25.62 26.71 3.36
C GLY A 224 -26.13 28.05 2.80
N GLY A 225 -26.35 28.13 1.48
CA GLY A 225 -27.12 29.23 0.90
C GLY A 225 -28.52 29.29 1.52
N ALA A 226 -29.06 30.50 1.71
CA ALA A 226 -30.25 30.83 2.50
C ALA A 226 -31.60 30.23 2.02
N GLY A 227 -31.61 29.10 1.30
CA GLY A 227 -32.81 28.40 0.84
C GLY A 227 -32.65 26.89 0.63
N GLY A 228 -31.54 26.26 1.08
CA GLY A 228 -31.35 24.80 1.05
C GLY A 228 -31.79 24.11 2.36
N LYS A 229 -32.06 22.81 2.31
CA LYS A 229 -32.22 21.97 3.53
C LYS A 229 -30.96 22.10 4.40
N SER A 230 -31.13 22.15 5.72
CA SER A 230 -29.98 22.17 6.62
C SER A 230 -29.20 20.85 6.55
N MET A 231 -27.93 20.87 6.95
CA MET A 231 -27.12 19.65 7.06
C MET A 231 -27.82 18.59 7.90
N ASP A 232 -28.40 19.02 9.03
CA ASP A 232 -29.13 18.17 9.95
C ASP A 232 -30.39 17.57 9.31
N ASP A 233 -31.14 18.35 8.52
CA ASP A 233 -32.33 17.84 7.82
C ASP A 233 -31.97 16.77 6.79
N ILE A 234 -30.86 16.97 6.05
CA ILE A 234 -30.37 16.01 5.04
C ILE A 234 -29.95 14.70 5.73
N VAL A 235 -29.14 14.80 6.79
CA VAL A 235 -28.66 13.62 7.52
C VAL A 235 -29.84 12.88 8.16
N LYS A 236 -30.82 13.60 8.71
CA LYS A 236 -32.01 12.99 9.29
C LYS A 236 -32.82 12.22 8.25
N GLU A 237 -33.06 12.79 7.07
CA GLU A 237 -33.76 12.12 5.98
C GLU A 237 -33.03 10.84 5.55
N GLN A 238 -31.70 10.91 5.38
CA GLN A 238 -30.87 9.76 5.05
C GLN A 238 -30.91 8.69 6.15
N ALA A 239 -30.80 9.09 7.42
CA ALA A 239 -30.85 8.16 8.54
C ALA A 239 -32.20 7.43 8.63
N LEU A 240 -33.30 8.14 8.40
CA LEU A 240 -34.64 7.54 8.40
C LEU A 240 -34.88 6.62 7.19
N ASP A 241 -34.41 7.00 6.00
CA ASP A 241 -34.48 6.15 4.81
C ASP A 241 -33.65 4.85 4.99
N LEU A 242 -32.43 4.97 5.52
CA LEU A 242 -31.60 3.81 5.85
C LEU A 242 -32.29 2.92 6.89
N LEU A 243 -32.82 3.50 7.97
CA LEU A 243 -33.59 2.76 8.98
C LEU A 243 -34.79 2.00 8.40
N GLY A 244 -35.47 2.59 7.41
CA GLY A 244 -36.60 1.96 6.71
C GLY A 244 -36.20 0.78 5.83
N LYS A 245 -34.98 0.77 5.31
CA LYS A 245 -34.42 -0.31 4.47
C LYS A 245 -33.76 -1.43 5.26
N MET A 246 -33.51 -1.23 6.56
CA MET A 246 -32.84 -2.25 7.39
C MET A 246 -33.71 -3.51 7.54
N PRO A 247 -33.10 -4.71 7.48
CA PRO A 247 -33.82 -5.96 7.77
C PRO A 247 -34.34 -5.97 9.22
N PRO A 248 -35.38 -6.76 9.54
CA PRO A 248 -35.84 -6.91 10.91
C PRO A 248 -34.78 -7.59 11.78
N ASP A 249 -34.86 -7.37 13.09
CA ASP A 249 -33.93 -7.97 14.05
C ASP A 249 -34.06 -9.52 14.04
N PHE A 250 -32.92 -10.17 14.16
CA PHE A 250 -32.77 -11.61 14.28
C PHE A 250 -33.49 -12.13 15.53
N VAL A 251 -34.38 -13.11 15.34
CA VAL A 251 -35.05 -13.83 16.44
C VAL A 251 -34.36 -15.18 16.62
N GLU A 252 -33.52 -15.28 17.65
CA GLU A 252 -32.64 -16.43 17.87
C GLU A 252 -33.38 -17.77 17.88
N GLU A 253 -34.56 -17.84 18.49
CA GLU A 253 -35.36 -19.06 18.57
C GLU A 253 -35.79 -19.60 17.20
N ILE A 254 -36.16 -18.71 16.27
CA ILE A 254 -36.62 -19.09 14.93
C ILE A 254 -35.45 -19.68 14.13
N PHE A 255 -34.30 -19.01 14.13
CA PHE A 255 -33.14 -19.45 13.39
C PHE A 255 -32.50 -20.68 14.02
N ARG A 256 -32.51 -20.80 15.36
CA ARG A 256 -32.08 -22.02 16.05
C ARG A 256 -32.91 -23.23 15.62
N ALA A 257 -34.23 -23.08 15.52
CA ALA A 257 -35.12 -24.13 15.04
C ALA A 257 -34.90 -24.47 13.55
N GLN A 258 -34.54 -23.49 12.71
CA GLN A 258 -34.18 -23.70 11.31
C GLN A 258 -32.84 -24.41 11.16
N ILE A 259 -31.83 -24.03 11.94
CA ILE A 259 -30.50 -24.66 11.95
C ILE A 259 -30.60 -26.13 12.32
N VAL A 260 -31.36 -26.49 13.36
CA VAL A 260 -31.57 -27.89 13.77
C VAL A 260 -32.11 -28.77 12.63
N LYS A 261 -32.91 -28.19 11.73
CA LYS A 261 -33.47 -28.88 10.56
C LYS A 261 -32.53 -28.90 9.35
N LEU A 262 -31.50 -28.07 9.35
CA LEU A 262 -30.54 -27.95 8.25
C LEU A 262 -29.63 -29.19 8.19
N LYS A 263 -29.43 -29.72 6.99
CA LYS A 263 -28.42 -30.76 6.75
C LYS A 263 -27.04 -30.13 6.66
N GLY A 264 -26.01 -30.87 7.05
CA GLY A 264 -24.63 -30.47 6.84
C GLY A 264 -24.23 -30.46 5.35
N PRO A 265 -22.97 -30.14 5.05
CA PRO A 265 -22.44 -30.12 3.69
C PRO A 265 -22.71 -31.41 2.90
N PRO A 266 -22.83 -31.33 1.56
CA PRO A 266 -23.03 -32.51 0.71
C PRO A 266 -21.98 -33.59 1.01
N GLY A 267 -22.43 -34.80 1.35
CA GLY A 267 -21.54 -35.93 1.68
C GLY A 267 -21.33 -36.20 3.18
N THR A 268 -21.91 -35.40 4.08
CA THR A 268 -21.88 -35.65 5.53
C THR A 268 -23.23 -36.13 6.07
N PRO A 269 -23.27 -37.06 7.04
CA PRO A 269 -24.51 -37.50 7.70
C PRO A 269 -25.01 -36.49 8.74
N ASP A 270 -24.20 -35.48 9.05
CA ASP A 270 -24.41 -34.53 10.13
C ASP A 270 -25.58 -33.60 9.85
N LYS A 271 -26.31 -33.24 10.92
CA LYS A 271 -27.49 -32.37 10.85
C LYS A 271 -27.49 -31.42 12.05
N GLY A 272 -28.12 -30.27 11.88
CA GLY A 272 -28.27 -29.31 12.96
C GLY A 272 -26.92 -28.83 13.48
N PHE A 273 -26.82 -28.67 14.80
CA PHE A 273 -25.59 -28.34 15.50
C PHE A 273 -24.57 -29.49 15.55
N GLY A 274 -24.85 -30.65 14.95
CA GLY A 274 -23.84 -31.69 14.74
C GLY A 274 -22.91 -31.39 13.56
N ALA A 275 -23.31 -30.51 12.62
CA ALA A 275 -22.48 -30.12 11.49
C ALA A 275 -21.69 -28.83 11.81
N PRO A 276 -20.35 -28.84 11.75
CA PRO A 276 -19.53 -27.66 12.08
C PRO A 276 -19.88 -26.40 11.28
N LEU A 277 -20.22 -26.56 9.99
CA LEU A 277 -20.60 -25.44 9.12
C LEU A 277 -21.90 -24.75 9.59
N ASN A 278 -22.83 -25.51 10.17
CA ASN A 278 -24.08 -24.96 10.70
C ASN A 278 -23.86 -24.20 12.01
N ILE A 279 -22.89 -24.64 12.82
CA ILE A 279 -22.45 -23.91 14.01
C ILE A 279 -21.82 -22.57 13.59
N PHE A 280 -20.93 -22.59 12.60
CA PHE A 280 -20.31 -21.39 12.05
C PHE A 280 -21.36 -20.41 11.51
N LEU A 281 -22.31 -20.89 10.71
CA LEU A 281 -23.43 -20.07 10.21
C LEU A 281 -24.22 -19.43 11.35
N PHE A 282 -24.53 -20.18 12.40
CA PHE A 282 -25.26 -19.65 13.56
C PHE A 282 -24.46 -18.55 14.30
N GLN A 283 -23.15 -18.72 14.45
CA GLN A 283 -22.28 -17.70 15.05
C GLN A 283 -22.17 -16.43 14.18
N GLU A 284 -22.07 -16.59 12.87
CA GLU A 284 -22.06 -15.45 11.93
C GLU A 284 -23.40 -14.69 11.95
N LEU A 285 -24.53 -15.40 12.06
CA LEU A 285 -25.84 -14.75 12.23
C LEU A 285 -25.93 -13.95 13.54
N GLN A 286 -25.39 -14.47 14.64
CA GLN A 286 -25.34 -13.74 15.92
C GLN A 286 -24.45 -12.49 15.82
N ARG A 287 -23.29 -12.59 15.15
CA ARG A 287 -22.40 -11.45 14.91
C ARG A 287 -23.06 -10.38 14.04
N LEU A 288 -23.69 -10.79 12.95
CA LEU A 288 -24.43 -9.87 12.06
C LEU A 288 -25.55 -9.14 12.81
N GLN A 289 -26.27 -9.83 13.69
CA GLN A 289 -27.31 -9.20 14.51
C GLN A 289 -26.75 -8.11 15.43
N ASN A 290 -25.59 -8.35 16.05
CA ASN A 290 -24.96 -7.34 16.89
C ASN A 290 -24.63 -6.07 16.09
N ILE A 291 -24.12 -6.22 14.87
CA ILE A 291 -23.84 -5.08 13.97
C ILE A 291 -25.14 -4.37 13.57
N ILE A 292 -26.18 -5.11 13.18
CA ILE A 292 -27.50 -4.55 12.85
C ILE A 292 -28.05 -3.74 14.03
N ALA A 293 -27.92 -4.25 15.25
CA ALA A 293 -28.36 -3.54 16.45
C ALA A 293 -27.57 -2.24 16.69
N ILE A 294 -26.25 -2.26 16.49
CA ILE A 294 -25.39 -1.07 16.58
C ILE A 294 -25.80 -0.02 15.56
N VAL A 295 -25.91 -0.39 14.27
CA VAL A 295 -26.31 0.51 13.19
C VAL A 295 -27.70 1.09 13.44
N ARG A 296 -28.68 0.24 13.82
CA ARG A 296 -30.05 0.67 14.10
C ARG A 296 -30.10 1.65 15.27
N SER A 297 -29.38 1.35 16.35
CA SER A 297 -29.32 2.24 17.52
C SER A 297 -28.63 3.55 17.18
N ASN A 298 -27.56 3.51 16.40
CA ASN A 298 -26.79 4.67 16.01
C ASN A 298 -27.64 5.63 15.14
N LEU A 299 -28.26 5.12 14.08
CA LEU A 299 -29.14 5.93 13.20
C LEU A 299 -30.32 6.56 13.96
N LYS A 300 -30.93 5.81 14.89
CA LYS A 300 -31.97 6.35 15.77
C LYS A 300 -31.44 7.48 16.66
N ASN A 301 -30.28 7.27 17.27
CA ASN A 301 -29.65 8.26 18.15
C ASN A 301 -29.25 9.52 17.38
N VAL A 302 -28.76 9.41 16.15
CA VAL A 302 -28.46 10.56 15.28
C VAL A 302 -29.73 11.35 14.98
N ALA A 303 -30.81 10.69 14.54
CA ALA A 303 -32.09 11.36 14.27
C ALA A 303 -32.68 12.02 15.54
N MET A 304 -32.58 11.35 16.69
CA MET A 304 -33.04 11.86 17.99
C MET A 304 -32.18 13.02 18.52
N ALA A 305 -30.87 13.01 18.26
CA ALA A 305 -29.97 14.09 18.64
C ALA A 305 -30.24 15.36 17.81
N ILE A 306 -30.53 15.20 16.51
CA ILE A 306 -30.99 16.30 15.64
C ILE A 306 -32.30 16.90 16.15
N ASP A 307 -33.23 16.05 16.62
CA ASP A 307 -34.49 16.50 17.23
C ASP A 307 -34.34 17.09 18.65
N GLY A 308 -33.11 17.14 19.19
CA GLY A 308 -32.83 17.65 20.53
C GLY A 308 -33.32 16.75 21.67
N THR A 309 -33.72 15.51 21.38
CA THR A 309 -34.22 14.55 22.39
C THR A 309 -33.09 13.76 23.07
N VAL A 310 -31.95 13.61 22.39
CA VAL A 310 -30.72 13.00 22.92
C VAL A 310 -29.60 14.04 22.91
N VAL A 311 -28.72 14.00 23.92
CA VAL A 311 -27.58 14.92 23.99
C VAL A 311 -26.60 14.62 22.86
N MET A 312 -26.23 15.66 22.12
CA MET A 312 -25.22 15.60 21.07
C MET A 312 -23.83 15.35 21.67
N THR A 313 -23.33 14.13 21.53
CA THR A 313 -21.96 13.76 21.95
C THR A 313 -20.97 13.97 20.80
N THR A 314 -19.67 13.97 21.11
CA THR A 314 -18.60 14.03 20.09
C THR A 314 -18.73 12.91 19.07
N ASP A 315 -19.02 11.69 19.53
CA ASP A 315 -19.17 10.52 18.66
C ASP A 315 -20.36 10.70 17.70
N LEU A 316 -21.49 11.24 18.18
CA LEU A 316 -22.66 11.48 17.33
C LEU A 316 -22.43 12.60 16.32
N LEU A 317 -21.61 13.60 16.64
CA LEU A 317 -21.20 14.63 15.68
C LEU A 317 -20.30 14.06 14.58
N GLU A 318 -19.36 13.17 14.92
CA GLU A 318 -18.53 12.47 13.94
C GLU A 318 -19.37 11.55 13.05
N ASP A 319 -20.34 10.83 13.63
CA ASP A 319 -21.27 9.97 12.90
C ASP A 319 -22.16 10.80 11.95
N LEU A 320 -22.67 11.96 12.41
CA LEU A 320 -23.47 12.89 11.59
C LEU A 320 -22.65 13.40 10.39
N GLY A 321 -21.40 13.82 10.62
CA GLY A 321 -20.50 14.23 9.55
C GLY A 321 -20.21 13.11 8.56
N SER A 322 -19.99 11.89 9.06
CA SER A 322 -19.74 10.71 8.22
C SER A 322 -20.94 10.39 7.32
N ILE A 323 -22.16 10.40 7.87
CA ILE A 323 -23.39 10.14 7.12
C ILE A 323 -23.61 11.24 6.06
N PHE A 324 -23.39 12.50 6.41
CA PHE A 324 -23.47 13.62 5.46
C PHE A 324 -22.49 13.46 4.28
N ASP A 325 -21.26 13.06 4.57
CA ASP A 325 -20.20 12.82 3.59
C ASP A 325 -20.36 11.45 2.86
N ALA A 326 -21.48 10.74 3.08
CA ALA A 326 -21.79 9.40 2.56
C ALA A 326 -20.75 8.31 2.92
N ARG A 327 -19.98 8.52 3.99
CA ARG A 327 -19.00 7.59 4.55
C ARG A 327 -19.64 6.74 5.64
N VAL A 328 -19.16 5.50 5.80
CA VAL A 328 -19.62 4.62 6.87
C VAL A 328 -19.07 5.10 8.22
N PRO A 329 -19.92 5.33 9.25
CA PRO A 329 -19.45 5.71 10.57
C PRO A 329 -18.52 4.68 11.20
N ARG A 330 -17.47 5.14 11.89
CA ARG A 330 -16.42 4.26 12.48
C ARG A 330 -16.97 3.23 13.46
N ARG A 331 -18.04 3.56 14.18
CA ARG A 331 -18.66 2.65 15.17
C ARG A 331 -19.34 1.43 14.53
N TRP A 332 -19.56 1.47 13.21
CA TRP A 332 -20.15 0.35 12.47
C TRP A 332 -19.06 -0.64 12.01
N THR A 333 -17.83 -0.16 11.85
CA THR A 333 -16.69 -0.95 11.36
C THR A 333 -15.79 -1.46 12.46
N ASN A 334 -15.63 -0.71 13.56
CA ASN A 334 -14.71 -1.04 14.65
C ASN A 334 -15.41 -1.08 16.00
N ASP A 335 -14.97 -1.98 16.88
CA ASP A 335 -15.33 -1.96 18.28
C ASP A 335 -14.59 -0.84 19.05
N ALA A 336 -14.87 -0.71 20.35
CA ALA A 336 -14.22 0.26 21.22
C ALA A 336 -12.70 0.01 21.41
N SER A 337 -12.20 -1.20 21.11
CA SER A 337 -10.78 -1.55 21.16
C SER A 337 -10.05 -1.26 19.84
N GLY A 338 -10.80 -0.92 18.78
CA GLY A 338 -10.29 -0.71 17.43
C GLY A 338 -10.29 -1.97 16.56
N ALA A 339 -10.74 -3.11 17.08
CA ALA A 339 -10.87 -4.34 16.31
C ALA A 339 -12.01 -4.22 15.29
N GLU A 340 -11.78 -4.73 14.08
CA GLU A 340 -12.78 -4.73 13.01
C GLU A 340 -13.93 -5.69 13.33
N ILE A 341 -15.17 -5.18 13.26
CA ILE A 341 -16.39 -5.92 13.57
C ILE A 341 -17.31 -6.11 12.35
N SER A 342 -17.07 -5.42 11.23
CA SER A 342 -17.89 -5.52 10.01
C SER A 342 -17.05 -5.49 8.75
N TRP A 343 -17.52 -6.16 7.69
CA TRP A 343 -16.91 -6.09 6.35
C TRP A 343 -17.09 -4.71 5.71
N LEU A 344 -16.03 -4.25 5.06
CA LEU A 344 -15.87 -2.89 4.54
C LEU A 344 -16.60 -2.72 3.20
N LEU A 345 -17.73 -2.01 3.21
CA LEU A 345 -18.13 -1.19 2.07
C LEU A 345 -17.65 0.23 2.33
N PRO A 346 -16.94 0.89 1.39
CA PRO A 346 -16.36 2.21 1.62
C PRO A 346 -17.41 3.34 1.69
N ASN A 347 -18.65 3.07 1.26
CA ASN A 347 -19.72 4.04 1.13
C ASN A 347 -21.07 3.48 1.59
N LEU A 348 -21.97 4.39 1.99
CA LEU A 348 -23.35 4.05 2.37
C LEU A 348 -24.26 3.76 1.17
N GLY A 349 -23.85 4.17 -0.03
CA GLY A 349 -24.51 3.85 -1.29
C GLY A 349 -23.82 2.67 -1.95
N GLY A 350 -24.48 1.51 -1.94
CA GLY A 350 -23.95 0.27 -2.56
C GLY A 350 -23.67 0.36 -4.04
#